data_AF-A0A9P0LCB1-F1
#
_entry.id   AF-A0A9P0LCB1-F1
#
_cell.length_a   1.000
_cell.length_b   1.000
_cell.length_c   1.000
_cell.angle_alpha   90.00
_cell.angle_beta   90.00
_cell.angle_gamma   90.00
#
_symmetry.space_group_name_H-M   'P 1'
#
loop_
_entity.id
_entity.type
_entity.pdbx_description
1 polymer ?
#
loop_
_entity_poly.entity_id
_entity_poly.type
_entity_poly.pdbx_seq_one_letter_code
_entity_poly.pdbx_strand_id
1 'polypeptide(L)' 'MKPSKLQDHLRRCHPDKTEKDLKYYQTLKDKFQKRPTLDRMFASVSQRNDDGLRASYNIYL' A
#
# COMPACT_ATOMS: atom_id res chain seq x y z
N MET A 1 -8.13 -13.04 -6.76
CA MET A 1 -8.51 -13.54 -8.11
C MET A 1 -8.00 -14.97 -8.26
N LYS A 2 -8.75 -15.89 -8.87
CA LYS A 2 -8.28 -17.26 -9.07
C LYS A 2 -7.22 -17.30 -10.21
N PRO A 3 -6.12 -18.08 -10.10
CA PRO A 3 -5.08 -18.13 -11.14
C PRO A 3 -5.60 -18.54 -12.51
N SER A 4 -6.57 -19.47 -12.56
CA SER A 4 -7.20 -19.93 -13.80
C SER A 4 -7.98 -18.85 -14.55
N LYS A 5 -8.34 -17.75 -13.89
CA LYS A 5 -9.05 -16.61 -14.49
C LYS A 5 -8.13 -15.42 -14.78
N LEU A 6 -6.82 -15.55 -14.54
CA LEU A 6 -5.87 -14.46 -14.72
C LEU A 6 -5.72 -14.06 -16.19
N GLN A 7 -5.55 -15.02 -17.09
CA GLN A 7 -5.45 -14.71 -18.52
C GLN A 7 -6.70 -14.01 -19.06
N ASP A 8 -7.89 -14.53 -18.73
CA ASP A 8 -9.16 -13.97 -19.19
C ASP A 8 -9.36 -12.53 -18.67
N HIS A 9 -9.06 -12.29 -17.39
CA HIS A 9 -9.10 -10.97 -16.81
C HIS A 9 -8.12 -10.00 -17.47
N LEU A 10 -6.88 -10.44 -17.73
CA LEU A 10 -5.90 -9.61 -18.42
C LEU A 10 -6.37 -9.28 -19.83
N ARG A 11 -6.89 -10.25 -20.60
CA ARG A 11 -7.42 -10.00 -21.95
C ARG A 11 -8.56 -8.99 -21.94
N ARG A 12 -9.44 -9.06 -20.94
CA ARG A 12 -10.63 -8.19 -20.86
C ARG A 12 -10.34 -6.80 -20.31
N CYS A 13 -9.49 -6.69 -19.30
CA CYS A 13 -9.26 -5.44 -18.56
C CYS A 13 -7.94 -4.76 -18.92
N HIS A 14 -6.93 -5.53 -19.34
CA HIS A 14 -5.56 -5.06 -19.60
C HIS A 14 -4.95 -5.76 -20.82
N PRO A 15 -5.55 -5.62 -22.02
CA PRO A 15 -5.08 -6.30 -23.23
C PRO A 15 -3.63 -5.92 -23.60
N ASP A 16 -3.15 -4.74 -23.19
CA ASP A 16 -1.77 -4.30 -23.36
C ASP A 16 -0.75 -5.10 -22.52
N LYS A 17 -1.23 -5.83 -21.51
CA LYS A 17 -0.38 -6.55 -20.53
C LYS A 17 -0.37 -8.05 -20.74
N THR A 18 -1.21 -8.59 -21.62
CA THR A 18 -1.35 -10.06 -21.80
C THR A 18 -0.07 -10.74 -22.28
N GLU A 19 0.77 -10.03 -23.04
CA GLU A 19 2.02 -10.57 -23.60
C GLU A 19 3.27 -10.19 -22.80
N LYS A 20 3.11 -9.62 -21.60
CA LYS A 20 4.25 -9.28 -20.76
C LYS A 20 4.89 -10.53 -20.17
N ASP A 21 6.20 -10.48 -20.00
CA ASP A 21 7.00 -11.57 -19.45
C ASP A 21 6.86 -11.69 -17.93
N LEU A 22 7.32 -12.81 -17.38
CA LEU A 22 7.26 -13.06 -15.93
C LEU A 22 8.04 -11.99 -15.13
N LYS A 23 9.13 -11.46 -15.71
CA LYS A 23 9.95 -10.41 -15.09
C LYS A 23 9.17 -9.11 -14.90
N TYR A 24 8.33 -8.73 -15.85
CA TYR A 24 7.42 -7.59 -15.70
C TYR A 24 6.53 -7.74 -14.47
N TYR A 25 5.89 -8.90 -14.31
CA TYR A 25 4.99 -9.14 -13.17
C TYR A 25 5.72 -9.23 -11.83
N GLN A 26 6.93 -9.78 -11.81
CA GLN A 26 7.81 -9.78 -10.64
C GLN A 26 8.12 -8.34 -10.20
N THR A 27 8.54 -7.50 -11.15
CA THR A 27 8.88 -6.09 -10.90
C THR A 27 7.65 -5.30 -10.43
N LEU A 28 6.48 -5.60 -11.00
CA LEU A 28 5.21 -4.97 -10.64
C LEU A 28 4.81 -5.34 -9.20
N LYS A 29 4.95 -6.61 -8.82
CA LYS A 29 4.72 -7.07 -7.44
C LYS A 29 5.62 -6.31 -6.46
N ASP A 30 6.91 -6.20 -6.75
CA ASP A 30 7.86 -5.50 -5.87
C ASP A 30 7.51 -4.02 -5.73
N LYS A 31 7.11 -3.37 -6.83
CA LYS A 31 6.66 -1.96 -6.81
C LYS A 31 5.43 -1.78 -5.92
N PHE A 32 4.48 -2.71 -5.96
CA PHE A 32 3.29 -2.67 -5.11
C PHE A 32 3.62 -2.90 -3.64
N GLN A 33 4.52 -3.84 -3.32
CA GLN A 33 4.93 -4.12 -1.94
C GLN A 33 5.74 -2.97 -1.32
N LYS A 34 6.58 -2.30 -2.11
CA LYS A 34 7.36 -1.14 -1.66
C LYS A 34 6.52 0.13 -1.52
N ARG A 35 5.31 0.17 -2.11
CA ARG A 35 4.43 1.33 -2.04
C ARG A 35 3.98 1.52 -0.59
N PRO A 36 4.23 2.69 0.03
CA PRO A 36 3.71 2.96 1.36
C PRO A 36 2.18 2.94 1.28
N THR A 37 1.59 1.99 1.99
CA THR A 37 0.13 1.84 2.08
C THR A 37 -0.35 2.69 3.25
N LEU A 38 -1.57 3.23 3.17
CA LEU A 38 -2.15 4.06 4.24
C LEU A 38 -2.05 3.38 5.61
N ASP A 39 -2.33 2.08 5.67
CA ASP A 39 -2.17 1.26 6.89
C ASP A 39 -0.74 1.35 7.48
N ARG A 40 0.29 1.20 6.63
CA ARG A 40 1.70 1.35 7.02
C ARG A 40 2.04 2.78 7.44
N MET A 41 1.39 3.78 6.84
CA MET A 41 1.55 5.19 7.26
C MET A 41 0.95 5.40 8.65
N PHE A 42 -0.27 4.91 8.92
CA PHE A 42 -0.89 4.99 10.23
C PHE A 42 -0.11 4.23 11.31
N ALA A 43 0.40 3.05 11.01
CA ALA A 43 1.28 2.30 11.92
C ALA A 43 2.55 3.10 12.27
N SER A 44 3.16 3.77 11.28
CA SER A 44 4.35 4.61 11.51
C SER A 44 4.07 5.88 12.32
N VAL A 45 2.85 6.43 12.22
CA VAL A 45 2.41 7.58 13.01
C VAL A 45 2.06 7.16 14.44
N SER A 46 1.48 5.97 14.63
CA SER A 46 1.15 5.44 15.96
C SER A 46 2.39 5.16 16.81
N GLN A 47 3.54 4.86 16.21
CA GLN A 47 4.82 4.69 16.92
C GLN A 47 5.43 6.00 17.46
N ARG A 48 4.86 7.17 17.13
CA ARG A 48 5.44 8.49 17.48
C ARG A 48 4.67 9.28 18.54
N ASN A 49 3.73 8.67 19.26
CA ASN A 49 2.89 9.38 20.22
C ASN A 49 2.95 8.79 21.65
N ASP A 50 4.07 8.18 22.07
CA ASP A 50 4.24 7.76 23.48
C ASP A 50 4.52 8.96 24.41
N ASP A 51 4.96 10.08 23.86
CA ASP A 51 5.14 11.37 24.50
C ASP A 51 3.85 12.18 24.40
N GLY A 52 2.80 11.61 25.02
CA GLY A 52 1.43 12.14 25.02
C GLY A 52 1.38 13.67 25.11
N LEU A 53 0.54 14.26 24.24
CA LEU A 53 0.26 15.70 24.17
C LEU A 53 -0.14 16.26 25.55
N ARG A 54 0.85 16.61 26.37
CA ARG A 54 0.65 17.34 27.62
C ARG A 54 0.43 18.80 27.27
N ALA A 55 -0.81 19.13 26.89
CA ALA A 55 -1.27 20.51 26.89
C ALA A 55 -1.51 20.92 28.35
N SER A 56 -0.57 21.63 28.97
CA SER A 56 -0.79 22.32 30.24
C SER A 56 -1.26 23.74 29.97
N TYR A 57 -2.49 24.07 30.34
CA TYR A 57 -3.00 25.44 30.35
C TYR A 57 -2.82 26.00 31.77
N ASN A 58 -2.09 27.10 31.93
CA ASN A 58 -2.05 27.81 33.20
C ASN A 58 -3.30 28.70 33.27
N ILE A 59 -4.33 28.21 33.95
CA ILE A 59 -5.47 29.02 34.36
C ILE A 59 -5.06 29.83 35.59
N TYR A 60 -4.69 31.09 35.37
CA TYR A 60 -4.62 32.08 36.45
C TYR A 60 -6.04 32.61 36.70
N LEU A 61 -6.47 32.56 37.96
CA LEU A 61 -7.76 33.03 38.49
C LEU A 61 -7.79 34.55 38.67
#